data_AF-A0ABC9GIJ9-F1
#
_entry.id   AF-A0ABC9GIJ9-F1
#
_cell.length_a   1.000
_cell.length_b   1.000
_cell.length_c   1.000
_cell.angle_alpha   90.00
_cell.angle_beta   90.00
_cell.angle_gamma   90.00
#
_symmetry.space_group_name_H-M   'P 1'
#
loop_
_entity.id
_entity.type
_entity.pdbx_description
1 polymer ?
#
loop_
_entity_poly.entity_id
_entity_poly.type
_entity_poly.pdbx_seq_one_letter_code
_entity_poly.pdbx_strand_id
1 'polypeptide(L)'
;MALNNLLNLPPSKAALKPSLPPLRTRPSSLSTPPRRPPLHRSLTSIRSEPARPQRVHSSSSSPPPDAAPSPPSSREEAVAQARSCLAAALQRPLNNSVPPKKLKRQRQRQPRLRAEIPVVDDSPGSLARLALDVFSGGAGVSRKGAPARLLLLWPSAEALAVAVREFERSGDSATAHAQLGSESADALGACDAAVFVAPAPVQVEQVRAAAAAADPKPVVLFNPAWSFDEEDGDAFGGGGARGFVASFDVVYSFTGLEVRGLLSRKRGVLLRRADGGESWVLMVENDSGAPEGQEFRVVSRLKKRPTIGEVETMLYNLMAANSPVTKSARFLREMVSNVTGGKAKQ
;
A
#
# COMPACT_ATOMS: atom_id res chain seq x y z
N MET A 1 6.34 10.88 51.21
CA MET A 1 7.64 10.18 51.18
C MET A 1 7.98 10.00 49.70
N ALA A 2 8.81 10.81 49.01
CA ALA A 2 10.22 11.18 49.23
C ALA A 2 11.07 9.90 49.36
N LEU A 3 12.08 9.55 48.54
CA LEU A 3 13.17 10.24 47.79
C LEU A 3 13.65 9.28 46.66
N ASN A 4 13.95 9.71 45.41
CA ASN A 4 15.17 10.35 44.87
C ASN A 4 16.46 9.49 44.80
N ASN A 5 17.10 9.49 43.61
CA ASN A 5 18.52 9.80 43.28
C ASN A 5 18.83 9.18 41.88
N LEU A 6 19.08 9.88 40.74
CA LEU A 6 19.93 11.05 40.39
C LEU A 6 21.36 10.83 40.92
N LEU A 7 22.43 10.68 40.14
CA LEU A 7 23.12 11.58 39.17
C LEU A 7 24.49 10.89 38.85
N ASN A 8 25.27 11.13 37.79
CA ASN A 8 26.00 12.36 37.47
C ASN A 8 26.88 12.19 36.21
N LEU A 9 26.91 13.23 35.37
CA LEU A 9 28.03 13.61 34.51
C LEU A 9 29.07 14.41 35.34
N PRO A 10 30.28 14.64 34.80
CA PRO A 10 30.99 15.89 35.09
C PRO A 10 31.41 16.70 33.84
N PRO A 11 31.69 18.02 34.00
CA PRO A 11 31.87 18.99 32.92
C PRO A 11 33.32 19.48 32.78
N SER A 12 33.67 20.12 31.66
CA SER A 12 34.56 21.30 31.69
C SER A 12 34.42 22.17 30.44
N LYS A 13 34.32 23.48 30.68
CA LYS A 13 34.37 24.59 29.70
C LYS A 13 35.81 24.83 29.25
N ALA A 14 35.99 25.21 27.99
CA ALA A 14 36.98 26.22 27.61
C ALA A 14 36.44 27.00 26.40
N ALA A 15 36.37 28.31 26.56
CA ALA A 15 35.95 29.28 25.56
C ALA A 15 36.99 29.43 24.45
N LEU A 16 36.56 29.87 23.26
CA LEU A 16 37.23 30.85 22.39
C LEU A 16 36.33 31.14 21.16
N LYS A 17 35.71 32.33 21.14
CA LYS A 17 35.38 33.12 19.94
C LYS A 17 36.45 34.23 19.85
N PRO A 18 36.69 34.95 18.72
CA PRO A 18 35.84 35.09 17.53
C PRO A 18 36.60 35.08 16.17
N SER A 19 35.87 35.05 15.05
CA SER A 19 35.99 36.05 13.95
C SER A 19 35.08 35.70 12.75
N LEU A 20 34.24 36.67 12.36
CA LEU A 20 33.62 36.80 11.03
C LEU A 20 34.68 37.32 10.04
N PRO A 21 34.54 37.03 8.74
CA PRO A 21 34.21 38.13 7.80
C PRO A 21 33.32 37.64 6.62
N PRO A 22 33.01 38.45 5.59
CA PRO A 22 31.81 39.27 5.55
C PRO A 22 30.86 38.92 4.38
N LEU A 23 29.64 39.43 4.50
CA LEU A 23 28.70 39.65 3.40
C LEU A 23 29.40 40.34 2.21
N ARG A 24 29.27 39.76 1.01
CA ARG A 24 29.44 40.50 -0.25
C ARG A 24 28.14 40.56 -1.02
N THR A 25 27.84 41.79 -1.36
CA THR A 25 26.73 42.32 -2.13
C THR A 25 26.75 41.83 -3.59
N ARG A 26 25.54 41.68 -4.12
CA ARG A 26 25.17 41.50 -5.54
C ARG A 26 25.82 42.60 -6.42
N PRO A 27 26.00 42.36 -7.74
CA PRO A 27 24.92 42.74 -8.64
C PRO A 27 24.65 41.72 -9.77
N SER A 28 23.43 41.85 -10.27
CA SER A 28 22.85 41.16 -11.42
C SER A 28 23.65 41.36 -12.70
N SER A 29 23.82 40.30 -13.48
CA SER A 29 23.96 40.42 -14.93
C SER A 29 23.17 39.31 -15.62
N LEU A 30 22.21 39.75 -16.42
CA LEU A 30 21.47 38.96 -17.38
C LEU A 30 22.46 38.43 -18.43
N SER A 31 22.50 37.11 -18.60
CA SER A 31 23.15 36.47 -19.74
C SER A 31 22.09 35.73 -20.54
N THR A 32 21.65 36.39 -21.60
CA THR A 32 20.78 35.89 -22.66
C THR A 32 21.53 34.87 -23.51
N PRO A 33 20.92 33.76 -23.96
CA PRO A 33 21.58 32.79 -24.81
C PRO A 33 21.85 33.34 -26.22
N PRO A 34 22.98 33.01 -26.87
CA PRO A 34 23.20 33.36 -28.26
C PRO A 34 22.29 32.52 -29.18
N ARG A 35 21.37 33.21 -29.85
CA ARG A 35 20.65 32.75 -31.05
C ARG A 35 21.66 32.27 -32.11
N ARG A 36 21.55 31.01 -32.52
CA ARG A 36 22.14 30.51 -33.77
C ARG A 36 21.09 30.52 -34.89
N PRO A 37 21.49 30.81 -36.15
CA PRO A 37 20.58 31.02 -37.28
C PRO A 37 19.99 29.70 -37.82
N PRO A 38 18.84 29.77 -38.54
CA PRO A 38 18.21 28.61 -39.14
C PRO A 38 18.95 28.21 -40.42
N LEU A 39 19.41 26.97 -40.50
CA LEU A 39 19.82 26.37 -41.78
C LEU A 39 18.62 25.67 -42.41
N HIS A 40 18.15 26.26 -43.49
CA HIS A 40 17.39 25.61 -44.55
C HIS A 40 18.12 24.35 -45.01
N ARG A 41 17.45 23.20 -45.03
CA ARG A 41 17.72 22.19 -46.05
C ARG A 41 16.47 21.41 -46.41
N SER A 42 16.13 21.53 -47.68
CA SER A 42 14.97 20.96 -48.34
C SER A 42 15.08 19.44 -48.52
N LEU A 43 13.92 18.80 -48.34
CA LEU A 43 13.34 17.73 -49.16
C LEU A 43 14.29 16.83 -49.95
N THR A 44 14.36 15.56 -49.55
CA THR A 44 14.22 14.46 -50.51
C THR A 44 13.27 13.41 -49.92
N SER A 45 12.21 13.14 -50.67
CA SER A 45 11.23 12.10 -50.46
C SER A 45 11.82 10.77 -50.91
N ILE A 46 11.92 9.79 -50.01
CA ILE A 46 11.98 8.38 -50.40
C ILE A 46 10.83 7.68 -49.67
N ARG A 47 9.83 7.38 -50.47
CA ARG A 47 8.64 6.60 -50.16
C ARG A 47 9.07 5.15 -49.91
N SER A 48 9.18 4.76 -48.65
CA SER A 48 9.29 3.37 -48.24
C SER A 48 7.95 2.94 -47.64
N GLU A 49 7.36 1.95 -48.29
CA GLU A 49 6.09 1.30 -47.98
C GLU A 49 6.09 0.71 -46.55
N PRO A 50 5.02 0.85 -45.76
CA PRO A 50 4.99 0.29 -44.40
C PRO A 50 4.76 -1.22 -44.44
N ALA A 51 5.82 -1.98 -44.14
CA ALA A 51 5.71 -3.39 -43.82
C ALA A 51 4.80 -3.57 -42.58
N ARG A 52 3.77 -4.43 -42.74
CA ARG A 52 2.84 -4.82 -41.67
C ARG A 52 3.60 -5.24 -40.41
N PRO A 53 3.28 -4.72 -39.22
CA PRO A 53 3.80 -5.29 -37.98
C PRO A 53 3.17 -6.68 -37.78
N GLN A 54 4.00 -7.71 -37.87
CA GLN A 54 3.67 -9.04 -37.39
C GLN A 54 3.31 -8.95 -35.90
N ARG A 55 2.08 -9.34 -35.61
CA ARG A 55 1.53 -9.47 -34.26
C ARG A 55 2.30 -10.59 -33.56
N VAL A 56 3.36 -10.24 -32.84
CA VAL A 56 3.94 -11.13 -31.84
C VAL A 56 2.88 -11.25 -30.75
N HIS A 57 2.26 -12.43 -30.68
CA HIS A 57 1.39 -12.81 -29.59
C HIS A 57 2.26 -12.96 -28.33
N SER A 58 2.49 -11.84 -27.64
CA SER A 58 2.89 -11.89 -26.24
C SER A 58 1.72 -12.46 -25.47
N SER A 59 1.84 -13.73 -25.09
CA SER A 59 0.90 -14.44 -24.23
C SER A 59 0.90 -13.82 -22.84
N SER A 60 0.23 -12.67 -22.68
CA SER A 60 -0.19 -12.20 -21.36
C SER A 60 -1.41 -13.04 -20.97
N SER A 61 -1.17 -14.16 -20.30
CA SER A 61 -2.23 -14.92 -19.65
C SER A 61 -2.73 -14.10 -18.45
N SER A 62 -3.66 -13.20 -18.69
CA SER A 62 -4.57 -12.77 -17.63
C SER A 62 -5.32 -14.02 -17.16
N PRO A 63 -5.29 -14.36 -15.86
CA PRO A 63 -6.10 -15.45 -15.36
C PRO A 63 -7.59 -15.11 -15.59
N PRO A 64 -8.45 -16.12 -15.82
CA PRO A 64 -9.88 -15.89 -15.95
C PRO A 64 -10.41 -15.18 -14.69
N PRO A 65 -11.48 -14.37 -14.81
CA PRO A 65 -12.07 -13.62 -13.69
C PRO A 65 -12.56 -14.50 -12.52
N ASP A 66 -12.63 -15.83 -12.72
CA ASP A 66 -12.99 -16.84 -11.72
C ASP A 66 -11.79 -17.59 -11.11
N ALA A 67 -10.56 -17.31 -11.53
CA ALA A 67 -9.39 -17.87 -10.85
C ALA A 67 -9.33 -17.33 -9.42
N ALA A 68 -9.37 -18.22 -8.43
CA ALA A 68 -9.20 -17.82 -7.04
C ALA A 68 -7.87 -17.06 -6.91
N PRO A 69 -7.84 -15.87 -6.27
CA PRO A 69 -6.60 -15.15 -6.09
C PRO A 69 -5.65 -16.01 -5.25
N SER A 70 -4.45 -16.26 -5.77
CA SER A 70 -3.35 -16.84 -4.99
C SER A 70 -2.74 -15.76 -4.11
N PRO A 71 -2.28 -16.10 -2.90
CA PRO A 71 -1.50 -15.16 -2.11
C PRO A 71 -0.18 -14.87 -2.86
N PRO A 72 0.39 -13.67 -2.72
CA PRO A 72 1.71 -13.39 -3.26
C PRO A 72 2.74 -14.36 -2.65
N SER A 73 3.54 -14.96 -3.52
CA SER A 73 4.59 -15.92 -3.17
C SER A 73 5.90 -15.25 -2.76
N SER A 74 6.07 -13.97 -3.10
CA SER A 74 7.23 -13.15 -2.72
C SER A 74 6.85 -11.72 -2.35
N ARG A 75 7.81 -10.99 -1.76
CA ARG A 75 7.66 -9.56 -1.46
C ARG A 75 7.45 -8.75 -2.75
N GLU A 76 8.22 -9.04 -3.79
CA GLU A 76 8.18 -8.35 -5.08
C GLU A 76 6.82 -8.57 -5.75
N GLU A 77 6.25 -9.77 -5.63
CA GLU A 77 4.92 -10.06 -6.12
C GLU A 77 3.85 -9.26 -5.35
N ALA A 78 3.95 -9.19 -4.02
CA ALA A 78 3.02 -8.40 -3.20
C ALA A 78 3.07 -6.91 -3.59
N VAL A 79 4.27 -6.37 -3.82
CA VAL A 79 4.48 -4.99 -4.30
C VAL A 79 3.87 -4.80 -5.69
N ALA A 80 4.12 -5.72 -6.63
CA ALA A 80 3.59 -5.63 -7.99
C ALA A 80 2.04 -5.67 -8.01
N GLN A 81 1.44 -6.55 -7.19
CA GLN A 81 0.00 -6.63 -7.04
C GLN A 81 -0.58 -5.33 -6.44
N ALA A 82 0.04 -4.80 -5.37
CA ALA A 82 -0.39 -3.56 -4.75
C ALA A 82 -0.31 -2.37 -5.71
N ARG A 83 0.80 -2.25 -6.45
CA ARG A 83 1.02 -1.21 -7.46
C ARG A 83 -0.04 -1.31 -8.56
N SER A 84 -0.33 -2.51 -9.07
CA SER A 84 -1.39 -2.73 -10.06
C SER A 84 -2.76 -2.30 -9.54
N CYS A 85 -3.11 -2.65 -8.29
CA CYS A 85 -4.39 -2.29 -7.68
C CYS A 85 -4.53 -0.77 -7.49
N LEU A 86 -3.48 -0.13 -6.95
CA LEU A 86 -3.42 1.32 -6.79
C LEU A 86 -3.52 2.03 -8.15
N ALA A 87 -2.80 1.53 -9.16
CA ALA A 87 -2.83 2.12 -10.48
C ALA A 87 -4.24 2.07 -11.10
N ALA A 88 -4.89 0.90 -11.04
CA ALA A 88 -6.26 0.74 -11.52
C ALA A 88 -7.25 1.66 -10.77
N ALA A 89 -7.11 1.78 -9.45
CA ALA A 89 -7.97 2.61 -8.62
C ALA A 89 -7.75 4.12 -8.83
N LEU A 90 -6.51 4.55 -9.10
CA LEU A 90 -6.14 5.95 -9.35
C LEU A 90 -6.38 6.40 -10.80
N GLN A 91 -6.36 5.48 -11.77
CA GLN A 91 -6.48 5.81 -13.19
C GLN A 91 -7.78 6.57 -13.51
N ARG A 92 -8.91 6.12 -12.95
CA ARG A 92 -10.22 6.74 -13.16
C ARG A 92 -10.31 8.16 -12.59
N PRO A 93 -10.04 8.40 -11.29
CA PRO A 93 -10.16 9.74 -10.71
C PRO A 93 -9.16 10.75 -11.29
N LEU A 94 -7.98 10.32 -11.74
CA LEU A 94 -6.98 11.24 -12.29
C LEU A 94 -7.28 11.69 -13.73
N ASN A 95 -7.97 10.86 -14.51
CA ASN A 95 -8.31 11.16 -15.91
C ASN A 95 -9.71 11.77 -16.10
N ASN A 96 -10.62 11.57 -15.14
CA ASN A 96 -11.95 12.17 -15.16
C ASN A 96 -11.97 13.50 -14.42
N SER A 97 -11.47 14.57 -15.05
CA SER A 97 -11.69 15.93 -14.55
C SER A 97 -13.15 16.33 -14.80
N VAL A 98 -14.03 16.22 -13.80
CA VAL A 98 -15.44 16.61 -13.94
C VAL A 98 -15.55 18.10 -14.32
N PRO A 99 -16.33 18.49 -15.35
CA PRO A 99 -16.53 19.89 -15.71
C PRO A 99 -17.25 20.69 -14.62
N PRO A 100 -16.90 21.97 -14.40
CA PRO A 100 -17.37 22.78 -13.28
C PRO A 100 -18.88 23.10 -13.27
N LYS A 101 -19.62 22.82 -14.35
CA LYS A 101 -21.03 23.21 -14.51
C LYS A 101 -22.06 22.23 -13.90
N LYS A 102 -21.66 21.04 -13.42
CA LYS A 102 -22.55 20.05 -12.74
C LYS A 102 -22.28 19.91 -11.23
N LEU A 103 -21.63 20.92 -10.63
CA LEU A 103 -21.07 20.92 -9.28
C LEU A 103 -22.08 20.65 -8.12
N LYS A 104 -23.38 20.88 -8.32
CA LYS A 104 -24.37 20.79 -7.23
C LYS A 104 -24.87 19.38 -6.89
N ARG A 105 -24.77 18.41 -7.81
CA ARG A 105 -25.32 17.05 -7.61
C ARG A 105 -24.25 15.95 -7.58
N GLN A 106 -23.01 16.31 -7.92
CA GLN A 106 -21.87 15.41 -8.07
C GLN A 106 -20.63 16.04 -7.41
N ARG A 107 -20.74 16.43 -6.13
CA ARG A 107 -19.55 16.43 -5.25
C ARG A 107 -19.09 14.97 -5.18
N GLN A 108 -18.35 14.55 -6.20
CA GLN A 108 -17.74 13.24 -6.27
C GLN A 108 -16.83 13.21 -5.05
N ARG A 109 -17.22 12.43 -4.03
CA ARG A 109 -16.48 12.32 -2.77
C ARG A 109 -15.03 12.05 -3.17
N GLN A 110 -14.12 12.87 -2.64
CA GLN A 110 -12.70 12.69 -2.79
C GLN A 110 -12.35 11.19 -2.75
N PRO A 111 -11.72 10.63 -3.79
CA PRO A 111 -11.33 9.23 -3.77
C PRO A 111 -10.33 9.02 -2.63
N ARG A 112 -10.66 8.10 -1.72
CA ARG A 112 -9.84 7.77 -0.54
C ARG A 112 -9.49 6.30 -0.63
N LEU A 113 -8.23 6.01 -0.90
CA LEU A 113 -7.77 4.64 -1.17
C LEU A 113 -6.81 4.20 -0.06
N ARG A 114 -6.80 2.92 0.27
CA ARG A 114 -5.90 2.35 1.26
C ARG A 114 -5.19 1.11 0.74
N ALA A 115 -3.88 1.05 1.01
CA ALA A 115 -3.06 -0.10 0.67
C ALA A 115 -2.19 -0.51 1.87
N GLU A 116 -2.16 -1.81 2.13
CA GLU A 116 -1.38 -2.43 3.20
C GLU A 116 -0.52 -3.57 2.66
N ILE A 117 0.79 -3.45 2.83
CA ILE A 117 1.79 -4.42 2.36
C ILE A 117 2.72 -4.71 3.54
N PRO A 118 3.04 -5.99 3.83
CA PRO A 118 3.99 -6.33 4.88
C PRO A 118 5.33 -5.62 4.67
N VAL A 119 5.83 -5.03 5.75
CA VAL A 119 7.17 -4.41 5.79
C VAL A 119 8.11 -5.40 6.48
N VAL A 120 9.38 -5.38 6.08
CA VAL A 120 10.41 -6.29 6.65
C VAL A 120 10.65 -6.00 8.13
N ASP A 121 10.60 -4.73 8.51
CA ASP A 121 10.80 -4.22 9.86
C ASP A 121 10.18 -2.81 9.98
N ASP A 122 10.10 -2.30 11.21
CA ASP A 122 9.51 -0.99 11.51
C ASP A 122 10.49 0.18 11.29
N SER A 123 11.64 -0.05 10.64
CA SER A 123 12.61 1.02 10.40
C SER A 123 12.12 1.98 9.30
N PRO A 124 12.46 3.28 9.40
CA PRO A 124 12.16 4.24 8.34
C PRO A 124 12.74 3.87 6.98
N GLY A 125 13.87 3.16 6.95
CA GLY A 125 14.53 2.73 5.71
C GLY A 125 13.76 1.64 4.98
N SER A 126 13.23 0.65 5.71
CA SER A 126 12.42 -0.42 5.12
C SER A 126 11.11 0.12 4.56
N LEU A 127 10.47 1.06 5.26
CA LEU A 127 9.28 1.77 4.77
C LEU A 127 9.58 2.65 3.55
N ALA A 128 10.72 3.37 3.56
CA ALA A 128 11.15 4.20 2.44
C ALA A 128 11.36 3.39 1.15
N ARG A 129 12.04 2.25 1.24
CA ARG A 129 12.25 1.34 0.10
C ARG A 129 10.94 0.77 -0.41
N LEU A 130 10.06 0.34 0.50
CA LEU A 130 8.75 -0.15 0.10
C LEU A 130 7.92 0.92 -0.62
N ALA A 131 7.92 2.16 -0.12
CA ALA A 131 7.24 3.27 -0.77
C ALA A 131 7.86 3.57 -2.16
N LEU A 132 9.19 3.50 -2.29
CA LEU A 132 9.88 3.63 -3.57
C LEU A 132 9.45 2.53 -4.56
N ASP A 133 9.45 1.27 -4.12
CA ASP A 133 9.08 0.12 -4.96
C ASP A 133 7.64 0.25 -5.50
N VAL A 134 6.73 0.82 -4.70
CA VAL A 134 5.31 1.00 -5.05
C VAL A 134 5.06 2.26 -5.88
N PHE A 135 5.61 3.41 -5.47
CA PHE A 135 5.21 4.73 -5.99
C PHE A 135 6.16 5.32 -7.03
N SER A 136 7.36 4.75 -7.21
CA SER A 136 8.29 5.18 -8.26
C SER A 136 7.63 5.26 -9.64
N GLY A 137 7.98 6.31 -10.41
CA GLY A 137 7.35 6.55 -11.72
C GLY A 137 5.83 6.75 -11.65
N GLY A 138 5.33 7.38 -10.58
CA GLY A 138 3.90 7.72 -10.42
C GLY A 138 3.01 6.52 -10.16
N ALA A 139 3.52 5.47 -9.49
CA ALA A 139 2.83 4.21 -9.23
C ALA A 139 2.33 3.46 -10.48
N GLY A 140 2.91 3.72 -11.65
CA GLY A 140 2.43 3.16 -12.92
C GLY A 140 1.18 3.86 -13.47
N VAL A 141 0.79 4.98 -12.88
CA VAL A 141 -0.32 5.81 -13.35
C VAL A 141 0.20 6.95 -14.20
N SER A 142 -0.46 7.21 -15.34
CA SER A 142 -0.15 8.36 -16.18
C SER A 142 -1.31 9.32 -16.25
N ARG A 143 -0.99 10.62 -16.20
CA ARG A 143 -1.90 11.73 -16.46
C ARG A 143 -1.37 12.50 -17.67
N LYS A 144 -2.18 12.61 -18.73
CA LYS A 144 -1.81 13.33 -19.97
C LYS A 144 -0.48 12.86 -20.59
N GLY A 145 -0.16 11.57 -20.49
CA GLY A 145 1.06 10.98 -21.09
C GLY A 145 2.34 11.13 -20.25
N ALA A 146 2.27 11.79 -19.09
CA ALA A 146 3.35 11.85 -18.11
C ALA A 146 3.01 11.01 -16.87
N PRO A 147 3.99 10.52 -16.08
CA PRO A 147 3.73 9.91 -14.78
C PRO A 147 2.93 10.84 -13.87
N ALA A 148 2.01 10.29 -13.09
CA ALA A 148 1.24 11.06 -12.11
C ALA A 148 2.19 11.65 -11.04
N ARG A 149 2.00 12.93 -10.72
CA ARG A 149 2.79 13.63 -9.71
C ARG A 149 2.25 13.30 -8.33
N LEU A 150 2.96 12.46 -7.59
CA LEU A 150 2.57 12.05 -6.25
C LEU A 150 3.28 12.90 -5.20
N LEU A 151 2.57 13.26 -4.13
CA LEU A 151 3.16 13.85 -2.92
C LEU A 151 3.10 12.84 -1.78
N LEU A 152 4.25 12.34 -1.34
CA LEU A 152 4.36 11.45 -0.19
C LEU A 152 4.55 12.28 1.08
N LEU A 153 3.62 12.12 2.01
CA LEU A 153 3.57 12.77 3.31
C LEU A 153 4.06 11.79 4.37
N TRP A 154 5.22 12.09 4.95
CA TRP A 154 5.93 11.23 5.90
C TRP A 154 5.57 11.59 7.34
N PRO A 155 5.56 10.61 8.26
CA PRO A 155 5.04 10.80 9.61
C PRO A 155 5.96 11.65 10.50
N SER A 156 7.25 11.77 10.15
CA SER A 156 8.24 12.55 10.90
C SER A 156 9.35 13.10 9.99
N ALA A 157 10.08 14.09 10.49
CA ALA A 157 11.27 14.64 9.81
C ALA A 157 12.36 13.58 9.56
N GLU A 158 12.53 12.63 10.49
CA GLU A 158 13.49 11.55 10.37
C GLU A 158 13.11 10.60 9.22
N ALA A 159 11.85 10.18 9.18
CA ALA A 159 11.35 9.32 8.11
C ALA A 159 11.45 10.00 6.74
N LEU A 160 11.12 11.30 6.68
CA LEU A 160 11.30 12.12 5.48
C LEU A 160 12.77 12.14 5.02
N ALA A 161 13.71 12.41 5.94
CA ALA A 161 15.13 12.51 5.60
C ALA A 161 15.71 11.17 5.10
N VAL A 162 15.24 10.04 5.62
CA VAL A 162 15.61 8.71 5.10
C VAL A 162 14.99 8.48 3.73
N ALA A 163 13.71 8.80 3.55
CA ALA A 163 13.01 8.62 2.29
C ALA A 163 13.63 9.43 1.14
N VAL A 164 13.91 10.71 1.35
CA VAL A 164 14.53 11.57 0.33
C VAL A 164 15.86 10.97 -0.14
N ARG A 165 16.71 10.50 0.78
CA ARG A 165 17.99 9.86 0.44
C ARG A 165 17.82 8.58 -0.39
N GLU A 166 16.84 7.73 -0.05
CA GLU A 166 16.56 6.49 -0.79
C GLU A 166 16.01 6.79 -2.20
N PHE A 167 15.11 7.77 -2.34
CA PHE A 167 14.55 8.16 -3.64
C PHE A 167 15.59 8.85 -4.53
N GLU A 168 16.41 9.75 -3.98
CA GLU A 168 17.52 10.39 -4.71
C GLU A 168 18.52 9.35 -5.23
N ARG A 169 18.85 8.35 -4.41
CA ARG A 169 19.75 7.25 -4.80
C ARG A 169 19.19 6.43 -5.96
N SER A 170 17.87 6.32 -6.07
CA SER A 170 17.19 5.60 -7.16
C SER A 170 17.06 6.42 -8.45
N GLY A 171 17.25 7.75 -8.38
CA GLY A 171 17.04 8.68 -9.50
C GLY A 171 15.58 9.06 -9.75
N ASP A 172 14.64 8.71 -8.86
CA ASP A 172 13.25 9.14 -8.97
C ASP A 172 13.11 10.62 -8.58
N SER A 173 12.76 11.44 -9.57
CA SER A 173 12.50 12.88 -9.41
C SER A 173 11.02 13.24 -9.61
N ALA A 174 10.19 12.25 -9.95
CA ALA A 174 8.77 12.43 -10.22
C ALA A 174 7.94 12.54 -8.92
N THR A 175 8.45 11.97 -7.84
CA THR A 175 7.78 11.92 -6.53
C THR A 175 8.21 13.10 -5.66
N ALA A 176 7.25 13.87 -5.16
CA ALA A 176 7.48 14.92 -4.19
C ALA A 176 7.36 14.38 -2.77
N HIS A 177 8.11 14.95 -1.83
CA HIS A 177 8.13 14.51 -0.44
C HIS A 177 7.92 15.70 0.50
N ALA A 178 7.13 15.51 1.55
CA ALA A 178 7.01 16.47 2.65
C ALA A 178 6.73 15.74 3.98
N GLN A 179 6.93 16.43 5.09
CA GLN A 179 6.49 15.94 6.40
C GLN A 179 5.02 16.28 6.59
N LEU A 180 4.25 15.33 7.12
CA LEU A 180 2.84 15.53 7.47
C LEU A 180 2.69 16.65 8.50
N GLY A 181 1.83 17.63 8.19
CA GLY A 181 1.60 18.83 9.00
C GLY A 181 2.59 19.96 8.71
N SER A 182 3.49 19.80 7.73
CA SER A 182 4.45 20.83 7.29
C SER A 182 4.46 21.01 5.77
N GLU A 183 3.51 20.41 5.06
CA GLU A 183 3.34 20.56 3.64
C GLU A 183 2.87 21.97 3.25
N SER A 184 3.37 22.48 2.13
CA SER A 184 2.91 23.76 1.59
C SER A 184 1.62 23.59 0.77
N ALA A 185 0.78 24.63 0.79
CA ALA A 185 -0.40 24.69 -0.08
C ALA A 185 -0.02 24.56 -1.57
N ASP A 186 1.14 25.08 -1.96
CA ASP A 186 1.66 24.96 -3.32
C ASP A 186 1.98 23.50 -3.69
N ALA A 187 2.60 22.73 -2.79
CA ALA A 187 2.91 21.32 -3.02
C ALA A 187 1.62 20.48 -3.16
N LEU A 188 0.65 20.70 -2.27
CA LEU A 188 -0.68 20.09 -2.36
C LEU A 188 -1.45 20.53 -3.61
N GLY A 189 -1.29 21.79 -4.03
CA GLY A 189 -1.87 22.36 -5.24
C GLY A 189 -1.23 21.80 -6.52
N ALA A 190 0.06 21.47 -6.48
CA ALA A 190 0.81 20.94 -7.61
C ALA A 190 0.65 19.43 -7.82
N CYS A 191 0.41 18.63 -6.78
CA CYS A 191 0.31 17.18 -6.93
C CYS A 191 -0.95 16.73 -7.69
N ASP A 192 -0.94 15.51 -8.21
CA ASP A 192 -2.10 14.84 -8.79
C ASP A 192 -2.81 13.97 -7.75
N ALA A 193 -2.06 13.39 -6.80
CA ALA A 193 -2.56 12.67 -5.63
C ALA A 193 -1.63 12.87 -4.42
N ALA A 194 -2.17 12.79 -3.20
CA ALA A 194 -1.38 12.77 -1.97
C ALA A 194 -1.38 11.37 -1.33
N VAL A 195 -0.24 10.95 -0.79
CA VAL A 195 -0.04 9.64 -0.17
C VAL A 195 0.42 9.85 1.26
N PHE A 196 -0.38 9.44 2.23
CA PHE A 196 -0.04 9.43 3.65
C PHE A 196 0.70 8.13 3.97
N VAL A 197 1.99 8.23 4.25
CA VAL A 197 2.85 7.07 4.49
C VAL A 197 2.95 6.82 5.99
N ALA A 198 2.49 5.65 6.44
CA ALA A 198 2.52 5.21 7.84
C ALA A 198 2.20 6.27 8.90
N PRO A 199 1.08 7.01 8.78
CA PRO A 199 0.66 7.89 9.86
C PRO A 199 0.36 7.07 11.12
N ALA A 200 0.62 7.65 12.29
CA ALA A 200 0.21 7.11 13.59
C ALA A 200 -1.21 7.56 13.98
N PRO A 201 -1.89 6.88 14.94
CA PRO A 201 -3.23 7.27 15.38
C PRO A 201 -3.36 8.73 15.80
N VAL A 202 -2.33 9.26 16.47
CA VAL A 202 -2.28 10.66 16.93
C VAL A 202 -2.26 11.67 15.77
N GLN A 203 -1.95 11.23 14.56
CA GLN A 203 -1.81 12.08 13.37
C GLN A 203 -3.06 12.07 12.49
N VAL A 204 -4.13 11.35 12.86
CA VAL A 204 -5.34 11.23 12.03
C VAL A 204 -5.99 12.58 11.72
N GLU A 205 -5.98 13.53 12.65
CA GLU A 205 -6.48 14.88 12.36
C GLU A 205 -5.58 15.67 11.40
N GLN A 206 -4.26 15.45 11.43
CA GLN A 206 -3.34 16.02 10.43
C GLN A 206 -3.61 15.42 9.05
N VAL A 207 -3.80 14.09 8.97
CA VAL A 207 -4.19 13.39 7.74
C VAL A 207 -5.51 13.95 7.21
N ARG A 208 -6.51 14.17 8.08
CA ARG A 208 -7.79 14.77 7.69
C ARG A 208 -7.62 16.19 7.14
N ALA A 209 -6.85 17.04 7.82
CA ALA A 209 -6.62 18.41 7.39
C ALA A 209 -5.93 18.47 6.02
N ALA A 210 -4.86 17.69 5.83
CA ALA A 210 -4.15 17.58 4.57
C ALA A 210 -5.03 17.00 3.45
N ALA A 211 -5.86 15.99 3.75
CA ALA A 211 -6.82 15.45 2.79
C ALA A 211 -7.87 16.50 2.38
N ALA A 212 -8.37 17.29 3.32
CA ALA A 212 -9.28 18.39 3.01
C ALA A 212 -8.63 19.47 2.14
N ALA A 213 -7.35 19.79 2.39
CA ALA A 213 -6.59 20.73 1.58
C ALA A 213 -6.28 20.21 0.16
N ALA A 214 -6.21 18.88 -0.01
CA ALA A 214 -6.05 18.24 -1.31
C ALA A 214 -7.36 18.09 -2.12
N ASP A 215 -8.53 18.31 -1.52
CA ASP A 215 -9.84 18.11 -2.19
C ASP A 215 -9.96 18.92 -3.48
N PRO A 216 -10.45 18.34 -4.61
CA PRO A 216 -11.02 17.00 -4.77
C PRO A 216 -10.05 15.91 -5.23
N LYS A 217 -8.74 16.11 -5.08
CA LYS A 217 -7.72 15.16 -5.57
C LYS A 217 -7.76 13.86 -4.76
N PRO A 218 -7.50 12.71 -5.40
CA PRO A 218 -7.43 11.43 -4.70
C PRO A 218 -6.34 11.44 -3.63
N VAL A 219 -6.61 10.74 -2.53
CA VAL A 219 -5.67 10.53 -1.44
C VAL A 219 -5.51 9.05 -1.14
N VAL A 220 -4.29 8.65 -0.76
CA VAL A 220 -3.94 7.27 -0.44
C VAL A 220 -3.44 7.19 1.00
N LEU A 221 -4.00 6.30 1.80
CA LEU A 221 -3.47 5.90 3.09
C LEU A 221 -2.62 4.63 2.90
N PHE A 222 -1.31 4.75 3.06
CA PHE A 222 -0.36 3.68 2.78
C PHE A 222 0.29 3.17 4.06
N ASN A 223 0.13 1.88 4.36
CA ASN A 223 0.69 1.21 5.55
C ASN A 223 0.50 2.01 6.85
N PRO A 224 -0.73 2.40 7.25
CA PRO A 224 -0.94 3.11 8.51
C PRO A 224 -0.30 2.37 9.70
N ALA A 225 0.28 3.11 10.64
CA ALA A 225 0.98 2.56 11.80
C ALA A 225 0.01 2.16 12.93
N TRP A 226 -1.13 1.60 12.54
CA TRP A 226 -2.13 1.03 13.42
C TRP A 226 -2.78 -0.17 12.74
N SER A 227 -3.16 -1.13 13.57
CA SER A 227 -3.93 -2.31 13.18
C SER A 227 -5.41 -1.97 13.03
N PHE A 228 -6.14 -2.85 12.35
CA PHE A 228 -7.57 -2.66 12.17
C PHE A 228 -8.36 -2.74 13.49
N ASP A 229 -7.95 -3.58 14.43
CA ASP A 229 -8.65 -3.70 15.72
C ASP A 229 -8.55 -2.43 16.56
N GLU A 230 -7.45 -1.68 16.40
CA GLU A 230 -7.30 -0.34 17.00
C GLU A 230 -8.30 0.67 16.40
N GLU A 231 -8.82 0.44 15.18
CA GLU A 231 -9.78 1.35 14.54
C GLU A 231 -11.18 1.29 15.11
N ASP A 232 -11.54 0.15 15.69
CA ASP A 232 -12.84 -0.05 16.33
C ASP A 232 -12.86 0.41 17.79
N GLY A 233 -11.68 0.66 18.38
CA GLY A 233 -11.50 1.19 19.74
C GLY A 233 -11.33 2.72 19.82
N ASP A 234 -10.82 3.18 20.97
CA ASP A 234 -10.63 4.61 21.27
C ASP A 234 -9.27 5.17 20.80
N ALA A 235 -8.53 4.43 19.94
CA ALA A 235 -7.17 4.76 19.52
C ALA A 235 -7.04 6.14 18.86
N PHE A 236 -8.14 6.67 18.31
CA PHE A 236 -8.18 7.95 17.61
C PHE A 236 -8.76 9.11 18.45
N GLY A 237 -8.91 8.96 19.76
CA GLY A 237 -9.22 10.08 20.68
C GLY A 237 -10.66 10.62 20.61
N GLY A 238 -11.60 9.88 20.03
CA GLY A 238 -13.03 10.25 19.95
C GLY A 238 -13.36 11.32 18.90
N GLY A 239 -14.59 11.28 18.36
CA GLY A 239 -15.13 12.30 17.44
C GLY A 239 -14.63 12.21 15.99
N GLY A 240 -15.47 11.72 15.07
CA GLY A 240 -15.26 11.79 13.61
C GLY A 240 -14.04 11.06 13.00
N ALA A 241 -12.97 10.82 13.76
CA ALA A 241 -11.68 10.27 13.32
C ALA A 241 -11.84 8.86 12.77
N ARG A 242 -12.56 8.01 13.51
CA ARG A 242 -12.96 6.68 13.06
C ARG A 242 -13.73 6.71 11.75
N GLY A 243 -14.72 7.60 11.62
CA GLY A 243 -15.51 7.73 10.38
C GLY A 243 -14.68 8.22 9.19
N PHE A 244 -13.65 9.04 9.44
CA PHE A 244 -12.71 9.46 8.42
C PHE A 244 -11.79 8.31 7.97
N VAL A 245 -11.18 7.57 8.91
CA VAL A 245 -10.32 6.41 8.58
C VAL A 245 -11.13 5.32 7.86
N ALA A 246 -12.34 5.02 8.33
CA ALA A 246 -13.26 4.06 7.70
C ALA A 246 -13.77 4.50 6.33
N SER A 247 -13.55 5.76 5.92
CA SER A 247 -13.94 6.25 4.58
C SER A 247 -12.95 5.89 3.48
N PHE A 248 -11.81 5.29 3.82
CA PHE A 248 -10.82 4.83 2.84
C PHE A 248 -11.15 3.42 2.34
N ASP A 249 -11.28 3.29 1.02
CA ASP A 249 -11.52 2.02 0.35
C ASP A 249 -10.20 1.22 0.30
N VAL A 250 -10.19 0.05 0.94
CA VAL A 250 -9.03 -0.85 0.89
C VAL A 250 -8.93 -1.50 -0.48
N VAL A 251 -7.97 -1.04 -1.28
CA VAL A 251 -7.73 -1.54 -2.65
C VAL A 251 -6.76 -2.71 -2.68
N TYR A 252 -5.87 -2.77 -1.69
CA TYR A 252 -4.94 -3.87 -1.50
C TYR A 252 -4.63 -4.06 -0.01
N SER A 253 -4.66 -5.29 0.47
CA SER A 253 -4.15 -5.64 1.79
C SER A 253 -3.66 -7.08 1.76
N PHE A 254 -2.44 -7.31 2.21
CA PHE A 254 -1.89 -8.66 2.39
C PHE A 254 -1.37 -8.77 3.81
N THR A 255 -1.99 -9.66 4.60
CA THR A 255 -1.63 -9.88 6.00
C THR A 255 -1.35 -11.37 6.21
N GLY A 256 -0.14 -11.69 6.66
CA GLY A 256 0.21 -13.02 7.13
C GLY A 256 -0.41 -13.31 8.49
N LEU A 257 -0.92 -14.52 8.68
CA LEU A 257 -1.56 -14.98 9.90
C LEU A 257 -0.84 -16.25 10.36
N GLU A 258 -0.61 -16.37 11.67
CA GLU A 258 -0.13 -17.61 12.27
C GLU A 258 -0.93 -17.86 13.54
N VAL A 259 -1.65 -18.98 13.60
CA VAL A 259 -2.30 -19.45 14.83
C VAL A 259 -1.53 -20.65 15.36
N ARG A 260 -1.19 -20.58 16.65
CA ARG A 260 -0.52 -21.66 17.38
C ARG A 260 -1.54 -22.38 18.25
N GLY A 261 -1.88 -23.62 17.87
CA GLY A 261 -2.56 -24.55 18.77
C GLY A 261 -1.58 -25.21 19.74
N LEU A 262 -2.10 -26.03 20.67
CA LEU A 262 -1.28 -26.70 21.70
C LEU A 262 -0.15 -27.58 21.11
N LEU A 263 -0.37 -28.17 19.93
CA LEU A 263 0.57 -29.12 19.29
C LEU A 263 0.76 -28.87 17.78
N SER A 264 0.16 -27.83 17.20
CA SER A 264 0.27 -27.54 15.76
C SER A 264 0.26 -26.04 15.50
N ARG A 265 0.99 -25.62 14.45
CA ARG A 265 0.95 -24.27 13.92
C ARG A 265 0.18 -24.30 12.60
N LYS A 266 -0.67 -23.32 12.37
CA LYS A 266 -1.37 -23.17 11.10
C LYS A 266 -1.14 -21.77 10.55
N ARG A 267 -0.52 -21.69 9.37
CA ARG A 267 -0.31 -20.43 8.67
C ARG A 267 -1.55 -20.11 7.83
N GLY A 268 -1.90 -18.84 7.80
CA GLY A 268 -2.95 -18.30 6.98
C GLY A 268 -2.55 -16.98 6.37
N VAL A 269 -3.36 -16.52 5.43
CA VAL A 269 -3.22 -15.23 4.79
C VAL A 269 -4.61 -14.62 4.69
N LEU A 270 -4.71 -13.34 5.04
CA LEU A 270 -5.84 -12.50 4.68
C LEU A 270 -5.43 -11.61 3.50
N LEU A 271 -6.11 -11.76 2.37
CA LEU A 271 -5.84 -11.01 1.15
C LEU A 271 -7.06 -10.20 0.71
N ARG A 272 -6.85 -8.94 0.38
CA ARG A 272 -7.79 -8.07 -0.33
C ARG A 272 -7.11 -7.55 -1.57
N ARG A 273 -7.76 -7.70 -2.73
CA ARG A 273 -7.28 -7.19 -4.02
C ARG A 273 -8.47 -6.65 -4.82
N ALA A 274 -8.40 -5.39 -5.28
CA ALA A 274 -9.54 -4.74 -5.94
C ALA A 274 -9.89 -5.30 -7.33
N ASP A 275 -8.93 -5.91 -8.02
CA ASP A 275 -9.09 -6.50 -9.37
C ASP A 275 -9.56 -7.98 -9.34
N GLY A 276 -9.52 -8.64 -8.19
CA GLY A 276 -9.96 -10.03 -7.95
C GLY A 276 -11.33 -10.15 -7.29
N GLY A 277 -12.13 -9.08 -7.30
CA GLY A 277 -13.43 -8.96 -6.66
C GLY A 277 -13.44 -7.98 -5.49
N GLU A 278 -14.60 -7.69 -4.90
CA GLU A 278 -14.74 -6.77 -3.75
C GLU A 278 -14.60 -7.45 -2.37
N SER A 279 -14.25 -8.73 -2.34
CA SER A 279 -14.19 -9.53 -1.12
C SER A 279 -12.79 -9.64 -0.53
N TRP A 280 -12.73 -9.76 0.79
CA TRP A 280 -11.59 -10.28 1.55
C TRP A 280 -11.55 -11.80 1.40
N VAL A 281 -10.36 -12.37 1.21
CA VAL A 281 -10.16 -13.80 1.02
C VAL A 281 -9.26 -14.31 2.14
N LEU A 282 -9.80 -15.21 2.96
CA LEU A 282 -9.02 -15.93 3.97
C LEU A 282 -8.53 -17.23 3.36
N MET A 283 -7.21 -17.39 3.35
CA MET A 283 -6.54 -18.57 2.84
C MET A 283 -5.72 -19.22 3.94
N VAL A 284 -5.61 -20.54 3.92
CA VAL A 284 -4.91 -21.31 4.95
C VAL A 284 -4.01 -22.33 4.30
N GLU A 285 -2.83 -22.52 4.87
CA GLU A 285 -1.85 -23.50 4.43
C GLU A 285 -2.51 -24.89 4.33
N ASN A 286 -2.23 -25.62 3.25
CA ASN A 286 -2.69 -27.00 3.10
C ASN A 286 -1.97 -27.93 4.08
N ASP A 287 -2.55 -29.10 4.33
CA ASP A 287 -1.86 -30.13 5.11
C ASP A 287 -0.78 -30.80 4.22
N SER A 288 0.26 -31.37 4.84
CA SER A 288 1.37 -32.04 4.15
C SER A 288 0.87 -33.11 3.18
N GLY A 289 0.99 -32.85 1.88
CA GLY A 289 0.49 -33.70 0.80
C GLY A 289 -0.17 -32.96 -0.38
N ALA A 290 -0.29 -31.64 -0.33
CA ALA A 290 -0.78 -30.85 -1.47
C ALA A 290 0.24 -30.83 -2.63
N PRO A 291 -0.22 -30.81 -3.89
CA PRO A 291 0.66 -30.69 -5.06
C PRO A 291 1.45 -29.36 -5.03
N GLU A 292 2.66 -29.38 -5.60
CA GLU A 292 3.49 -28.18 -5.76
C GLU A 292 2.67 -27.04 -6.39
N GLY A 293 2.72 -25.85 -5.77
CA GLY A 293 1.96 -24.67 -6.20
C GLY A 293 0.59 -24.47 -5.53
N GLN A 294 0.13 -25.39 -4.69
CA GLN A 294 -1.07 -25.22 -3.85
C GLN A 294 -0.73 -25.18 -2.35
N GLU A 295 0.16 -24.26 -1.96
CA GLU A 295 0.52 -24.07 -0.54
C GLU A 295 -0.68 -23.57 0.29
N PHE A 296 -1.54 -22.73 -0.29
CA PHE A 296 -2.71 -22.16 0.39
C PHE A 296 -4.02 -22.55 -0.30
N ARG A 297 -5.04 -22.88 0.50
CA ARG A 297 -6.43 -23.05 0.05
C ARG A 297 -7.32 -21.91 0.54
N VAL A 298 -8.27 -21.49 -0.28
CA VAL A 298 -9.31 -20.53 0.14
C VAL A 298 -10.24 -21.22 1.13
N VAL A 299 -10.41 -20.61 2.30
CA VAL A 299 -11.29 -21.10 3.37
C VAL A 299 -12.56 -20.26 3.46
N SER A 300 -12.46 -18.95 3.22
CA SER A 300 -13.61 -18.06 3.28
C SER A 300 -13.43 -16.84 2.37
N ARG A 301 -14.57 -16.31 1.91
CA ARG A 301 -14.67 -15.02 1.22
C ARG A 301 -15.61 -14.14 2.01
N LEU A 302 -15.12 -12.99 2.46
CA LEU A 302 -15.81 -12.08 3.37
C LEU A 302 -16.09 -10.75 2.66
N LYS A 303 -17.28 -10.19 2.85
CA LYS A 303 -17.67 -8.90 2.25
C LYS A 303 -17.06 -7.71 2.98
N LYS A 304 -16.76 -7.89 4.27
CA LYS A 304 -16.12 -6.88 5.13
C LYS A 304 -14.78 -7.41 5.60
N ARG A 305 -13.91 -6.49 6.00
CA ARG A 305 -12.65 -6.84 6.64
C ARG A 305 -12.97 -7.53 7.96
N PRO A 306 -12.51 -8.77 8.19
CA PRO A 306 -12.68 -9.41 9.49
C PRO A 306 -11.73 -8.80 10.53
N THR A 307 -12.13 -8.83 11.80
CA THR A 307 -11.26 -8.50 12.94
C THR A 307 -10.25 -9.63 13.19
N ILE A 308 -9.16 -9.36 13.93
CA ILE A 308 -8.20 -10.42 14.23
C ILE A 308 -8.85 -11.55 15.03
N GLY A 309 -9.72 -11.21 15.98
CA GLY A 309 -10.44 -12.19 16.80
C GLY A 309 -11.41 -13.06 15.99
N GLU A 310 -12.07 -12.49 14.98
CA GLU A 310 -12.90 -13.26 14.03
C GLU A 310 -12.05 -14.24 13.22
N VAL A 311 -10.91 -13.77 12.68
CA VAL A 311 -9.98 -14.60 11.92
C VAL A 311 -9.42 -15.73 12.79
N GLU A 312 -8.98 -15.43 14.01
CA GLU A 312 -8.50 -16.43 14.97
C GLU A 312 -9.56 -17.48 15.26
N THR A 313 -10.80 -17.05 15.55
CA THR A 313 -11.93 -17.96 15.81
C THR A 313 -12.19 -18.87 14.61
N MET A 314 -12.16 -18.33 13.39
CA MET A 314 -12.31 -19.11 12.15
C MET A 314 -11.19 -20.13 11.98
N LEU A 315 -9.94 -19.76 12.28
CA LEU A 315 -8.78 -20.65 12.19
C LEU A 315 -8.82 -21.74 13.27
N TYR A 316 -9.20 -21.43 14.50
CA TYR A 316 -9.38 -22.42 15.56
C TYR A 316 -10.47 -23.43 15.21
N ASN A 317 -11.62 -22.98 14.69
CA ASN A 317 -12.70 -23.86 14.23
C ASN A 317 -12.23 -24.79 13.11
N LEU A 318 -11.43 -24.27 12.17
CA LEU A 318 -10.85 -25.07 11.10
C LEU A 318 -9.85 -26.12 11.62
N MET A 319 -9.02 -25.76 12.60
CA MET A 319 -8.10 -26.69 13.25
C MET A 319 -8.86 -27.80 13.99
N ALA A 320 -9.91 -27.46 14.74
CA ALA A 320 -10.75 -28.42 15.45
C ALA A 320 -11.43 -29.41 14.49
N ALA A 321 -11.97 -28.92 13.38
CA ALA A 321 -12.60 -29.76 12.35
C ALA A 321 -11.64 -30.75 11.69
N ASN A 322 -10.35 -30.40 11.57
CA ASN A 322 -9.32 -31.22 10.93
C ASN A 322 -8.41 -32.00 11.90
N SER A 323 -8.74 -32.01 13.20
CA SER A 323 -7.95 -32.65 14.26
C SER A 323 -7.73 -34.16 14.02
N PRO A 324 -6.54 -34.72 14.34
CA PRO A 324 -6.29 -36.15 14.25
C PRO A 324 -7.31 -37.01 15.01
N VAL A 325 -7.86 -36.49 16.13
CA VAL A 325 -8.85 -37.18 16.96
C VAL A 325 -10.23 -37.23 16.30
N THR A 326 -10.61 -36.21 15.52
CA THR A 326 -11.86 -36.21 14.75
C THR A 326 -11.71 -37.01 13.44
N LYS A 327 -10.53 -37.00 12.82
CA LYS A 327 -10.21 -37.88 11.68
C LYS A 327 -10.26 -39.36 12.10
N SER A 328 -9.66 -39.74 13.23
CA SER A 328 -9.70 -41.14 13.70
C SER A 328 -11.11 -41.60 14.07
N ALA A 329 -11.93 -40.75 14.68
CA ALA A 329 -13.34 -41.05 14.95
C ALA A 329 -14.18 -41.23 13.67
N ARG A 330 -13.90 -40.45 12.61
CA ARG A 330 -14.55 -40.60 11.30
C ARG A 330 -14.13 -41.92 10.63
N PHE A 331 -12.85 -42.28 10.68
CA PHE A 331 -12.34 -43.57 10.20
C PHE A 331 -12.97 -44.75 10.94
N LEU A 332 -13.08 -44.69 12.27
CA LEU A 332 -13.73 -45.73 13.07
C LEU A 332 -15.23 -45.84 12.75
N ARG A 333 -15.92 -44.70 12.60
CA ARG A 333 -17.34 -44.69 12.20
C ARG A 333 -17.55 -45.27 10.80
N GLU A 334 -16.65 -44.97 9.85
CA GLU A 334 -16.72 -45.45 8.46
C GLU A 334 -16.40 -46.95 8.35
N MET A 335 -15.48 -47.46 9.18
CA MET A 335 -15.27 -48.90 9.35
C MET A 335 -16.51 -49.58 9.95
N VAL A 336 -17.11 -49.00 10.99
CA VAL A 336 -18.30 -49.57 11.63
C VAL A 336 -19.55 -49.49 10.73
N SER A 337 -19.68 -48.46 9.89
CA SER A 337 -20.78 -48.35 8.93
C SER A 337 -20.65 -49.29 7.73
N ASN A 338 -19.43 -49.57 7.26
CA ASN A 338 -19.21 -50.53 6.19
C ASN A 338 -19.38 -51.98 6.67
N VAL A 339 -19.15 -52.27 7.96
CA VAL A 339 -19.39 -53.59 8.55
C VAL A 339 -20.88 -53.86 8.84
N THR A 340 -21.71 -52.83 8.97
CA THR A 340 -23.15 -52.97 9.29
C THR A 340 -24.10 -52.83 8.09
N GLY A 341 -23.58 -52.61 6.88
CA GLY A 341 -24.36 -52.43 5.64
C GLY A 341 -24.76 -53.70 4.87
N GLY A 342 -24.39 -54.89 5.34
CA GLY A 342 -24.72 -56.17 4.69
C GLY A 342 -26.14 -56.66 4.95
N LYS A 343 -27.18 -55.96 4.45
CA LYS A 343 -28.50 -56.56 4.25
C LYS A 343 -28.60 -57.14 2.84
N ALA A 344 -28.30 -58.44 2.72
CA ALA A 344 -28.71 -59.23 1.57
C ALA A 344 -30.22 -59.48 1.64
N LYS A 345 -30.90 -59.13 0.55
CA LYS A 345 -32.25 -59.55 0.19
C LYS A 345 -32.38 -61.08 0.25
N GLN A 346 -33.39 -61.56 0.95
CA GLN A 346 -34.35 -62.55 0.48
C GLN A 346 -35.66 -62.35 1.25
#